data_AF-A8ZYJ8-F1
#
_entry.id   AF-A8ZYJ8-F1
#
_cell.length_a   1.000
_cell.length_b   1.000
_cell.length_c   1.000
_cell.angle_alpha   90.00
_cell.angle_beta   90.00
_cell.angle_gamma   90.00
#
_symmetry.space_group_name_H-M   'P 1'
#
loop_
_entity.id
_entity.type
_entity.pdbx_description
1 polymer ?
#
loop_
_entity_poly.entity_id
_entity_poly.type
_entity_poly.pdbx_seq_one_letter_code
_entity_poly.pdbx_strand_id
1 'polypeptide(L)'
;MPRKVINKAQSFLTVIYPEEDRSHQIVNIELLLLRHPPEKVISFLCDLRKEYIKKLRRQIHSDVTDAAMDPIIAKNFRLKMAINTIRNYIKQEERAA
;
A
#
# COMPACT_ATOMS: atom_id res chain seq x y z
N MET A 1 2.89 -11.35 -13.77
CA MET A 1 2.03 -11.37 -12.56
C MET A 1 0.56 -11.50 -12.94
N PRO A 2 -0.24 -12.35 -12.29
CA PRO A 2 -1.59 -12.70 -12.68
C PRO A 2 -2.57 -11.68 -12.08
N ARG A 3 -3.66 -11.41 -12.80
CA ARG A 3 -4.65 -10.39 -12.42
C ARG A 3 -5.21 -10.57 -11.01
N LYS A 4 -5.38 -11.83 -10.55
CA LYS A 4 -5.82 -12.14 -9.18
C LYS A 4 -4.90 -11.57 -8.09
N VAL A 5 -3.58 -11.59 -8.31
CA VAL A 5 -2.58 -11.06 -7.36
C VAL A 5 -2.60 -9.54 -7.37
N ILE A 6 -2.68 -8.95 -8.57
CA ILE A 6 -2.76 -7.49 -8.73
C ILE A 6 -4.02 -6.95 -8.03
N ASN A 7 -5.19 -7.55 -8.29
CA ASN A 7 -6.45 -7.15 -7.66
C ASN A 7 -6.39 -7.29 -6.12
N LYS A 8 -5.76 -8.36 -5.62
CA LYS A 8 -5.56 -8.55 -4.18
C LYS A 8 -4.65 -7.50 -3.56
N ALA A 9 -3.58 -7.10 -4.26
CA ALA A 9 -2.71 -6.03 -3.80
C ALA A 9 -3.41 -4.66 -3.88
N GLN A 10 -4.21 -4.41 -4.94
CA GLN A 10 -4.96 -3.18 -5.13
C GLN A 10 -6.07 -3.01 -4.09
N SER A 11 -6.72 -4.08 -3.64
CA SER A 11 -7.79 -4.01 -2.63
C SER A 11 -7.28 -3.48 -1.29
N PHE A 12 -6.03 -3.75 -0.90
CA PHE A 12 -5.43 -3.12 0.28
C PHE A 12 -5.32 -1.60 0.12
N LEU A 13 -5.09 -1.12 -1.10
CA LEU A 13 -4.87 0.29 -1.43
C LEU A 13 -6.14 1.05 -1.78
N THR A 14 -7.30 0.38 -1.75
CA THR A 14 -8.61 1.00 -1.93
C THR A 14 -9.33 1.04 -0.58
N VAL A 15 -9.74 2.24 -0.17
CA VAL A 15 -10.56 2.46 1.01
C VAL A 15 -11.98 2.74 0.54
N ILE A 16 -12.95 2.02 1.11
CA ILE A 16 -14.37 2.17 0.80
C ILE A 16 -15.02 2.80 2.03
N TYR A 17 -15.81 3.84 1.82
CA TYR A 17 -16.61 4.53 2.82
C TYR A 17 -18.09 4.22 2.50
N PRO A 18 -18.67 3.16 3.08
CA PRO A 18 -19.99 2.66 2.68
C PRO A 18 -21.10 3.68 2.93
N GLU A 19 -20.97 4.45 4.02
CA GLU A 19 -21.94 5.47 4.41
C GLU A 19 -21.94 6.69 3.47
N GLU A 20 -20.84 6.92 2.76
CA GLU A 20 -20.67 8.06 1.86
C GLU A 20 -20.77 7.70 0.38
N ASP A 21 -21.01 6.41 0.06
CA ASP A 21 -20.91 5.84 -1.30
C ASP A 21 -19.65 6.31 -2.05
N ARG A 22 -18.52 6.37 -1.33
CA ARG A 22 -17.25 6.87 -1.85
C ARG A 22 -16.16 5.84 -1.68
N SER A 23 -15.24 5.84 -2.65
CA SER A 23 -13.99 5.10 -2.54
C SER A 23 -12.79 6.01 -2.80
N HIS A 24 -11.71 5.75 -2.08
CA HIS A 24 -10.45 6.45 -2.23
C HIS A 24 -9.33 5.44 -2.47
N GLN A 25 -8.63 5.59 -3.59
CA GLN A 25 -7.41 4.83 -3.85
C GLN A 25 -6.22 5.60 -3.31
N ILE A 26 -5.44 4.96 -2.43
CA ILE A 26 -4.16 5.49 -1.95
C ILE A 26 -3.21 5.64 -3.14
N VAL A 27 -3.15 4.61 -3.98
CA VAL A 27 -2.46 4.61 -5.27
C VAL A 27 -3.00 3.48 -6.15
N ASN A 28 -3.04 3.72 -7.46
CA ASN A 28 -3.42 2.71 -8.46
C ASN A 28 -2.17 1.93 -8.89
N ILE A 29 -2.00 0.72 -8.36
CA ILE A 29 -0.87 -0.16 -8.70
C ILE A 29 -1.12 -1.01 -9.94
N GLU A 30 -2.37 -1.18 -10.38
CA GLU A 30 -2.69 -1.85 -11.65
C GLU A 30 -2.02 -1.13 -12.82
N LEU A 31 -2.16 0.20 -12.87
CA LEU A 31 -1.52 1.02 -13.89
C LEU A 31 0.02 1.01 -13.78
N LEU A 32 0.55 1.02 -12.55
CA LEU A 32 1.99 0.99 -12.32
C LEU A 32 2.61 -0.34 -12.75
N LEU A 33 1.97 -1.47 -12.42
CA LEU A 33 2.45 -2.80 -12.79
C LEU A 33 2.28 -3.10 -14.28
N LEU A 34 1.40 -2.36 -14.99
CA LEU A 34 1.32 -2.41 -16.45
C LEU A 34 2.54 -1.76 -17.13
N ARG A 35 3.13 -0.74 -16.51
CA ARG A 35 4.19 0.09 -17.10
C ARG A 35 5.58 -0.17 -16.53
N HIS A 36 5.67 -0.80 -15.38
CA HIS A 36 6.90 -0.98 -14.63
C HIS A 36 7.01 -2.39 -14.07
N PRO A 37 8.25 -2.93 -13.98
CA PRO A 37 8.48 -4.22 -13.36
C PRO A 37 8.09 -4.19 -11.87
N PRO A 38 7.68 -5.34 -11.29
CA PRO A 38 7.21 -5.44 -9.90
C PRO A 38 8.17 -4.85 -8.87
N GLU A 39 9.47 -4.97 -9.06
CA GLU A 39 10.52 -4.48 -8.16
C GLU A 39 10.50 -2.95 -8.07
N LYS A 40 10.31 -2.27 -9.21
CA LYS A 40 10.18 -0.80 -9.25
C LYS A 40 8.92 -0.35 -8.54
N VAL A 41 7.81 -1.06 -8.73
CA VAL A 41 6.55 -0.77 -8.02
C VAL A 41 6.71 -0.99 -6.52
N ILE A 42 7.39 -2.06 -6.09
CA ILE A 42 7.70 -2.30 -4.67
C ILE A 42 8.55 -1.17 -4.09
N SER A 43 9.58 -0.71 -4.80
CA SER A 43 10.43 0.40 -4.35
C SER A 43 9.60 1.66 -4.16
N PHE A 44 8.79 2.02 -5.15
CA PHE A 44 7.89 3.17 -5.07
C PHE A 44 6.94 3.09 -3.86
N LEU A 45 6.30 1.93 -3.64
CA LEU A 45 5.41 1.75 -2.48
C LEU A 45 6.18 1.81 -1.15
N CYS A 46 7.43 1.34 -1.12
CA CYS A 46 8.29 1.43 0.06
C CYS A 46 8.66 2.88 0.38
N ASP A 47 8.96 3.68 -0.64
CA ASP A 47 9.28 5.11 -0.45
C ASP A 47 8.05 5.90 -0.02
N LEU A 48 6.88 5.64 -0.63
CA LEU A 48 5.61 6.20 -0.18
C LEU A 48 5.32 5.84 1.29
N ARG A 49 5.60 4.60 1.69
CA ARG A 49 5.44 4.15 3.08
C ARG A 49 6.40 4.87 4.04
N LYS A 50 7.65 5.14 3.64
CA LYS A 50 8.61 5.92 4.46
C LYS A 50 8.08 7.32 4.73
N GLU A 51 7.48 7.98 3.76
CA GLU A 51 6.88 9.31 3.94
C GLU A 51 5.72 9.29 4.94
N TYR A 52 4.85 8.27 4.91
CA TYR A 52 3.80 8.11 5.92
C TYR A 52 4.36 7.87 7.33
N ILE A 53 5.42 7.05 7.47
CA ILE A 53 6.08 6.82 8.77
C ILE A 53 6.71 8.12 9.29
N LYS A 54 7.33 8.91 8.41
CA LYS A 54 7.91 10.21 8.75
C LYS A 54 6.83 11.18 9.23
N LYS A 55 5.68 11.24 8.55
CA LYS A 55 4.53 12.05 8.97
C LYS A 55 3.99 11.59 10.34
N LEU A 56 3.84 10.28 10.54
CA LEU A 56 3.39 9.71 11.81
C LEU A 56 4.33 10.07 12.97
N ARG A 57 5.64 9.95 12.77
CA ARG A 57 6.63 10.31 13.80
C ARG A 57 6.52 11.78 14.22
N ARG A 58 6.26 12.68 13.28
CA ARG A 58 6.07 14.11 13.57
C ARG A 58 4.83 14.35 14.41
N GLN A 59 3.72 13.66 14.11
CA GLN A 59 2.50 13.77 14.90
C GLN A 59 2.66 13.17 16.30
N ILE A 60 3.22 11.97 16.43
CA ILE A 60 3.51 11.35 17.73
C ILE A 60 4.35 12.28 18.63
N HIS A 61 5.33 12.98 18.03
CA HIS A 61 6.15 13.93 18.79
C HIS A 61 5.38 15.19 19.21
N SER A 62 4.35 15.58 18.45
CA SER A 62 3.53 16.76 18.72
C SER A 62 2.41 16.46 19.73
N ASP A 63 1.62 15.43 19.46
CA ASP A 63 0.49 14.99 20.28
C ASP A 63 0.16 13.53 19.96
N VAL A 64 0.30 12.66 20.97
CA VAL A 64 0.04 11.22 20.85
C VAL A 64 -1.44 10.85 20.91
N THR A 65 -2.31 11.81 21.22
CA THR A 65 -3.77 11.60 21.32
C THR A 65 -4.53 12.09 20.09
N ASP A 66 -3.83 12.71 19.13
CA ASP A 66 -4.43 13.22 17.90
C ASP A 66 -4.95 12.08 17.00
N ALA A 67 -6.28 12.04 16.84
CA ALA A 67 -6.98 11.08 15.98
C ALA A 67 -6.57 11.18 14.50
N ALA A 68 -5.94 12.27 14.06
CA ALA A 68 -5.42 12.39 12.70
C ALA A 68 -4.30 11.38 12.38
N MET A 69 -3.75 10.67 13.37
CA MET A 69 -2.80 9.57 13.17
C MET A 69 -3.44 8.29 12.63
N ASP A 70 -4.69 8.00 12.99
CA ASP A 70 -5.41 6.79 12.59
C ASP A 70 -5.40 6.54 11.07
N PRO A 71 -5.76 7.53 10.21
CA PRO A 71 -5.69 7.32 8.77
C PRO A 71 -4.26 7.08 8.27
N ILE A 72 -3.23 7.60 8.94
CA ILE A 72 -1.83 7.40 8.56
C ILE A 72 -1.37 5.99 8.93
N ILE A 73 -1.73 5.51 10.13
CA ILE A 73 -1.48 4.13 10.57
C ILE A 73 -2.15 3.16 9.60
N ALA A 74 -3.42 3.40 9.28
CA ALA A 74 -4.19 2.57 8.35
C ALA A 74 -3.55 2.55 6.95
N LYS A 75 -3.16 3.70 6.39
CA LYS A 75 -2.46 3.79 5.09
C LYS A 75 -1.12 3.05 5.10
N ASN A 76 -0.34 3.19 6.17
CA ASN A 76 0.95 2.50 6.33
C ASN A 76 0.78 0.97 6.39
N PHE A 77 -0.22 0.48 7.14
CA PHE A 77 -0.55 -0.94 7.19
C PHE A 77 -0.98 -1.48 5.83
N ARG A 78 -1.88 -0.78 5.14
CA ARG A 78 -2.36 -1.12 3.79
C ARG A 78 -1.22 -1.21 2.77
N LEU A 79 -0.31 -0.23 2.77
CA LEU A 79 0.90 -0.27 1.94
C LEU A 79 1.78 -1.48 2.24
N LYS A 80 2.00 -1.80 3.52
CA LYS A 80 2.75 -3.00 3.93
C LYS A 80 2.11 -4.28 3.38
N MET A 81 0.79 -4.40 3.43
CA MET A 81 0.07 -5.58 2.92
C MET A 81 0.15 -5.69 1.39
N ALA A 82 0.02 -4.57 0.67
CA ALA A 82 0.19 -4.55 -0.78
C ALA A 82 1.63 -4.95 -1.19
N ILE A 83 2.64 -4.35 -0.57
CA ILE A 83 4.07 -4.69 -0.80
C ILE A 83 4.32 -6.18 -0.56
N ASN A 84 3.85 -6.71 0.57
CA ASN A 84 4.03 -8.12 0.91
C ASN A 84 3.35 -9.06 -0.08
N THR A 85 2.17 -8.68 -0.59
CA THR A 85 1.44 -9.46 -1.60
C THR A 85 2.26 -9.59 -2.88
N ILE A 86 2.83 -8.48 -3.37
CA ILE A 86 3.68 -8.48 -4.58
C ILE A 86 4.96 -9.28 -4.34
N ARG A 87 5.65 -9.06 -3.20
CA ARG A 87 6.90 -9.77 -2.86
C ARG A 87 6.70 -11.28 -2.73
N ASN A 88 5.63 -11.72 -2.08
CA ASN A 88 5.36 -13.14 -1.89
C ASN A 88 5.10 -13.83 -3.22
N TYR A 89 4.47 -13.15 -4.17
CA TYR A 89 4.27 -13.68 -5.51
C TYR A 89 5.60 -13.86 -6.26
N ILE A 90 6.47 -12.85 -6.27
CA ILE A 90 7.78 -12.94 -6.93
C ILE A 90 8.58 -14.11 -6.36
N LYS A 91 8.64 -14.24 -5.03
CA LYS A 91 9.31 -15.36 -4.36
C LYS A 91 8.71 -16.73 -4.69
N GLN A 92 7.42 -16.80 -4.97
CA GLN A 92 6.76 -18.05 -5.38
C GLN A 92 7.10 -18.41 -6.82
N GLU A 93 7.16 -17.43 -7.72
CA GLU A 93 7.63 -17.65 -9.10
C GLU A 93 9.09 -18.12 -9.14
N GLU A 94 9.97 -17.47 -8.37
CA GLU A 94 11.40 -17.86 -8.28
C GLU A 94 11.61 -19.29 -7.77
N ARG A 95 10.71 -19.80 -6.92
CA ARG A 95 10.79 -21.18 -6.41
C ARG A 95 10.22 -22.22 -7.35
N ALA A 96 9.39 -21.80 -8.30
CA ALA A 96 8.73 -22.68 -9.27
C ALA A 96 9.48 -22.77 -10.61
N ALA A 97 10.45 -21.88 -10.83
CA ALA A 97 11.39 -21.87 -11.96
C ALA A 97 12.65 -22.68 -11.64
#